data_AF-A0A0F5MRU3-F1
#
_entry.id   AF-A0A0F5MRU3-F1
#
_cell.length_a   1.000
_cell.length_b   1.000
_cell.length_c   1.000
_cell.angle_alpha   90.00
_cell.angle_beta   90.00
_cell.angle_gamma   90.00
#
_symmetry.space_group_name_H-M   'P 1'
#
loop_
_entity.id
_entity.type
_entity.pdbx_description
1 polymer ?
#
loop_
_entity_poly.entity_id
_entity_poly.type
_entity_poly.pdbx_seq_one_letter_code
_entity_poly.pdbx_strand_id
1 'polypeptide(L)' 'MIDQDLLDILVCPADRGPLLLVQRSDGTGNQALYNPRLHRAYRIDDDIPVLLIDESDAVGDDEHALLMAQSGPADPR' A
#
# COMPACT_ATOMS: atom_id res chain seq x y z
N MET A 1 -20.81 -0.37 12.11
CA MET A 1 -20.61 -0.95 10.76
C MET A 1 -20.05 0.19 9.94
N ILE A 2 -18.77 0.14 9.55
CA ILE A 2 -18.14 1.23 8.78
C ILE A 2 -18.61 1.08 7.33
N ASP A 3 -19.17 2.16 6.77
CA ASP A 3 -19.75 2.21 5.43
C ASP A 3 -18.73 1.89 4.33
N GLN A 4 -19.17 1.16 3.30
CA GLN A 4 -18.36 0.80 2.13
C GLN A 4 -17.86 2.04 1.37
N ASP A 5 -18.59 3.16 1.44
CA ASP A 5 -18.19 4.46 0.91
C ASP A 5 -16.90 5.00 1.57
N LEU A 6 -16.57 4.56 2.79
CA LEU A 6 -15.35 4.96 3.50
C LEU A 6 -14.11 4.19 3.03
N LEU A 7 -14.28 3.00 2.45
CA LEU A 7 -13.21 2.18 1.90
C LEU A 7 -12.80 2.63 0.50
N ASP A 8 -13.73 3.18 -0.30
CA ASP A 8 -13.44 3.86 -1.57
C ASP A 8 -12.64 5.17 -1.39
N ILE A 9 -12.54 5.68 -0.15
CA ILE A 9 -11.76 6.89 0.18
C ILE A 9 -10.28 6.58 0.41
N LEU A 10 -9.90 5.31 0.67
CA LEU A 10 -8.50 4.91 0.90
C LEU A 10 -7.73 4.78 -0.42
N VAL A 11 -7.67 5.89 -1.14
CA VAL A 11 -6.89 6.07 -2.36
C VAL A 11 -5.53 6.70 -2.02
N CYS A 12 -4.56 6.51 -2.91
CA CYS A 12 -3.27 7.17 -2.75
C CYS A 12 -3.45 8.70 -2.66
N PRO A 13 -2.85 9.39 -1.67
CA PRO A 13 -2.99 10.84 -1.51
C PRO A 13 -2.45 11.62 -2.73
N ALA A 14 -1.50 11.04 -3.46
CA ALA A 14 -0.85 11.67 -4.61
C ALA A 14 -1.59 11.47 -5.94
N ASP A 15 -2.08 10.25 -6.20
CA ASP A 15 -2.60 9.85 -7.53
C ASP A 15 -4.08 9.43 -7.50
N ARG A 16 -4.69 9.37 -6.31
CA ARG A 16 -6.06 8.89 -6.08
C ARG A 16 -6.37 7.50 -6.69
N GLY A 17 -5.32 6.73 -6.96
CA GLY A 17 -5.40 5.36 -7.46
C GLY A 17 -5.47 4.32 -6.33
N PRO A 18 -5.84 3.08 -6.67
CA PRO A 18 -5.88 1.98 -5.72
C PRO A 18 -4.48 1.64 -5.19
N LEU A 19 -4.42 1.25 -3.92
CA LEU A 19 -3.21 0.78 -3.25
C LEU A 19 -3.30 -0.74 -3.05
N LEU A 20 -2.14 -1.39 -3.10
CA LEU A 20 -2.03 -2.84 -2.92
C LEU A 20 -1.54 -3.16 -1.52
N LEU A 21 -2.28 -4.00 -0.80
CA LEU A 21 -1.82 -4.48 0.50
C LEU A 21 -0.71 -5.53 0.28
N VAL A 22 0.50 -5.21 0.71
CA VAL A 22 1.69 -6.05 0.57
C VAL A 22 2.35 -6.27 1.92
N GLN A 23 3.19 -7.29 2.04
CA GLN A 23 4.07 -7.47 3.20
C GLN A 23 5.46 -6.96 2.86
N ARG A 24 5.99 -6.07 3.70
CA ARG A 24 7.35 -5.55 3.53
C ARG A 24 8.37 -6.59 4.01
N SER A 25 9.43 -6.76 3.22
CA SER A 25 10.56 -7.63 3.54
C SER A 25 11.65 -6.91 4.34
N ASP A 26 11.38 -5.72 4.86
CA ASP A 26 12.30 -4.84 5.61
C ASP A 26 12.69 -5.38 7.01
N GLY A 27 12.37 -6.64 7.31
CA GLY A 27 12.65 -7.30 8.59
C GLY A 27 11.57 -7.11 9.65
N THR A 28 10.61 -6.22 9.43
CA THR A 28 9.49 -5.99 10.35
C THR A 28 8.34 -6.97 10.10
N GLY A 29 8.21 -7.50 8.87
CA GLY A 29 7.11 -8.38 8.47
C GLY A 29 5.74 -7.69 8.49
N ASN A 30 5.72 -6.36 8.58
CA ASN A 30 4.50 -5.59 8.67
C ASN A 30 3.85 -5.41 7.30
N GLN A 31 2.53 -5.30 7.32
CA GLN A 31 1.74 -4.97 6.13
C GLN A 31 1.93 -3.49 5.77
N ALA A 32 1.96 -3.21 4.48
CA ALA A 32 2.08 -1.87 3.92
C ALA A 32 1.16 -1.74 2.70
N LEU A 33 0.74 -0.51 2.41
CA LEU A 33 0.00 -0.17 1.21
C LEU A 33 0.99 0.29 0.14
N TYR A 34 1.12 -0.48 -0.93
CA TYR A 34 2.03 -0.22 -2.03
C TYR A 34 1.30 0.40 -3.23
N ASN A 35 1.86 1.49 -3.74
CA ASN A 35 1.47 2.11 -5.00
C ASN A 35 2.46 1.69 -6.11
N PRO A 36 2.08 0.77 -7.01
CA PRO A 36 2.92 0.34 -8.13
C PRO A 36 3.10 1.40 -9.22
N ARG A 37 2.31 2.48 -9.24
CA ARG A 37 2.42 3.54 -10.25
C ARG A 37 3.48 4.57 -9.87
N LEU A 38 3.60 4.85 -8.57
CA LEU A 38 4.59 5.79 -8.02
C LEU A 38 5.77 5.11 -7.33
N HIS A 39 5.77 3.77 -7.26
CA HIS A 39 6.74 2.96 -6.54
C HIS A 39 6.92 3.43 -5.08
N ARG A 40 5.79 3.59 -4.39
CA ARG A 40 5.76 4.09 -3.00
C ARG A 40 5.04 3.12 -2.09
N ALA A 41 5.63 2.82 -0.94
CA ALA A 41 5.01 2.04 0.11
C ALA A 41 4.63 2.95 1.30
N TYR A 42 3.40 2.79 1.79
CA TYR A 42 2.89 3.45 2.98
C TYR A 42 2.78 2.42 4.09
N ARG A 43 3.39 2.70 5.25
CA ARG A 43 3.32 1.79 6.40
C ARG A 43 1.93 1.78 7.03
N ILE A 44 1.59 0.66 7.68
CA ILE A 44 0.41 0.54 8.53
C ILE A 44 0.91 0.45 9.98
N ASP A 45 0.41 1.36 10.81
CA ASP A 45 0.78 1.48 12.23
C ASP A 45 -0.50 1.37 13.07
N ASP A 46 -0.56 0.43 14.01
CA ASP A 46 -1.77 0.13 14.81
C ASP A 46 -3.05 -0.04 13.97
N ASP A 47 -2.95 -0.76 12.84
CA ASP A 47 -4.05 -0.96 11.87
C ASP A 47 -4.49 0.34 11.14
N ILE A 48 -3.79 1.45 11.34
CA ILE A 48 -4.03 2.75 10.69
C ILE A 48 -3.03 2.95 9.54
N PRO A 49 -3.50 3.06 8.29
CA PRO A 49 -2.63 3.34 7.16
C PRO A 49 -2.12 4.78 7.19
N VAL A 50 -0.80 4.95 7.26
CA VAL A 50 -0.16 6.27 7.24
C VAL A 50 -0.01 6.72 5.78
N LEU A 51 -1.06 7.33 5.24
CA LEU A 51 -1.10 7.89 3.89
C LEU A 51 -0.43 9.28 3.81
N LEU A 52 0.77 9.41 4.36
CA LEU A 52 1.56 10.64 4.29
C LEU A 52 2.71 10.44 3.29
N ILE A 53 2.81 11.35 2.32
CA ILE A 53 3.83 11.32 1.26
C ILE A 53 5.25 11.42 1.84
N ASP A 54 5.41 12.15 2.96
CA ASP A 54 6.69 12.32 3.65
C ASP A 54 7.11 11.08 4.45
N GLU A 55 6.15 10.26 4.89
CA GLU A 55 6.38 9.01 5.63
C GLU A 55 6.34 7.77 4.72
N SER A 56 6.15 7.96 3.42
CA SER A 56 6.16 6.86 2.45
C SER A 56 7.58 6.51 2.05
N ASP A 57 7.87 5.23 1.94
CA ASP A 57 9.16 4.73 1.48
C ASP A 57 9.17 4.56 -0.05
N ALA A 58 10.26 4.98 -0.67
CA ALA A 58 10.51 4.72 -2.09
C ALA A 58 10.94 3.25 -2.27
N VAL A 59 10.23 2.56 -3.15
CA VAL A 59 10.48 1.16 -3.49
C VAL A 59 11.34 1.11 -4.76
N GLY A 60 12.48 0.43 -4.69
CA GLY A 60 13.33 0.20 -5.86
C GLY A 60 12.73 -0.84 -6.81
N ASP A 61 13.23 -0.90 -8.05
CA ASP A 61 12.67 -1.82 -9.07
C ASP A 61 12.74 -3.30 -8.67
N ASP A 62 13.80 -3.72 -7.97
CA ASP A 62 13.93 -5.10 -7.47
C ASP A 62 12.85 -5.42 -6.42
N GLU A 63 12.65 -4.51 -5.46
CA GLU A 63 11.61 -4.67 -4.44
C GLU A 63 10.22 -4.58 -5.06
N HIS A 64 10.01 -3.68 -6.03
CA HIS A 64 8.76 -3.58 -6.78
C HIS A 64 8.35 -4.91 -7.41
N ALA A 65 9.28 -5.59 -8.08
CA ALA A 65 9.00 -6.89 -8.71
C ALA A 65 8.59 -7.94 -7.66
N LEU A 66 9.24 -7.94 -6.49
CA LEU A 66 8.89 -8.82 -5.38
C LEU A 66 7.51 -8.49 -4.80
N LEU A 67 7.20 -7.22 -4.61
CA LEU A 67 5.91 -6.76 -4.09
C LEU A 67 4.76 -7.05 -5.07
N MET A 68 4.99 -6.88 -6.38
CA MET A 68 4.03 -7.27 -7.43
C MET A 68 3.80 -8.77 -7.49
N ALA A 69 4.84 -9.57 -7.28
CA ALA A 69 4.69 -11.02 -7.22
C ALA A 69 3.87 -11.47 -5.99
N GLN A 70 3.94 -10.71 -4.88
CA GLN A 70 3.17 -10.99 -3.67
C GLN A 70 1.70 -10.53 -3.78
N SER A 71 1.47 -9.36 -4.36
CA SER A 71 0.14 -8.80 -4.57
C SER A 71 -0.43 -9.26 -5.91
N GLY A 72 -0.88 -10.52 -5.96
CA GLY A 72 -1.86 -10.94 -6.97
C GLY A 72 -3.06 -9.98 -6.98
N PRO A 73 -3.74 -9.78 -8.13
CA PRO A 73 -4.70 -8.70 -8.33
C PRO A 73 -5.69 -8.68 -7.16
N ALA A 74 -5.72 -7.56 -6.44
CA ALA A 74 -6.60 -7.33 -5.30
C ALA A 74 -8.02 -7.75 -5.68
N ASP A 75 -8.45 -8.89 -5.15
CA ASP A 75 -9.75 -9.50 -5.40
C ASP A 75 -10.82 -8.53 -4.85
N PRO A 76 -11.61 -7.87 -5.71
CA PRO A 76 -12.69 -7.02 -5.26
C PRO A 76 -13.86 -7.95 -4.96
N ARG A 77 -13.95 -8.42 -3.71
CA ARG A 77 -15.14 -9.11 -3.23
C ARG A 77 -16.28 -8.16 -2.91
#